data_AF-X1VJ58-F1
#
_entry.id   AF-X1VJ58-F1
#
_cell.length_a   1.000
_cell.length_b   1.000
_cell.length_c   1.000
_cell.angle_alpha   90.00
_cell.angle_beta   90.00
_cell.angle_gamma   90.00
#
_symmetry.space_group_name_H-M   'P 1'
#
loop_
_entity.id
_entity.type
_entity.pdbx_description
1 polymer ?
#
loop_
_entity_poly.entity_id
_entity_poly.type
_entity_poly.pdbx_seq_one_letter_code
_entity_poly.pdbx_strand_id
1 'polypeptide(L)'
;MKRNTKTIIIGLDGVPFGMIKDFAETGVMPNTAELISQGIFKKMNSSIPEVSSVAWSSIITGQNPGQHGIFGFTDLAPDSYQLKVS
;
A
#
# COMPACT_ATOMS: atom_id res chain seq x y z
N MET A 1 -29.34 3.19 -18.63
CA MET A 1 -28.65 2.10 -17.91
C MET A 1 -27.32 2.62 -17.36
N LYS A 2 -27.10 2.63 -16.03
CA LYS A 2 -25.75 2.87 -15.48
C LYS A 2 -24.86 1.70 -15.90
N ARG A 3 -23.78 1.97 -16.64
CA ARG A 3 -22.73 0.97 -16.87
C ARG A 3 -22.14 0.63 -15.50
N ASN A 4 -22.26 -0.62 -15.09
CA ASN A 4 -21.67 -1.10 -13.84
C ASN A 4 -20.18 -1.32 -14.10
N THR A 5 -19.37 -0.27 -13.94
CA THR A 5 -17.92 -0.33 -14.14
C THR A 5 -17.31 -1.17 -13.03
N LYS A 6 -16.75 -2.33 -13.37
CA LYS A 6 -16.00 -3.13 -12.41
C LYS A 6 -14.73 -2.36 -12.03
N THR A 7 -14.49 -2.22 -10.75
CA THR A 7 -13.30 -1.55 -10.20
C THR A 7 -12.41 -2.60 -9.55
N ILE A 8 -11.10 -2.54 -9.82
CA ILE A 8 -10.09 -3.41 -9.21
C ILE A 8 -9.04 -2.50 -8.57
N ILE A 9 -8.65 -2.84 -7.34
CA ILE A 9 -7.50 -2.23 -6.65
C ILE A 9 -6.41 -3.30 -6.61
N ILE A 10 -5.21 -2.97 -7.10
CA ILE A 10 -4.05 -3.84 -7.07
C ILE A 10 -3.01 -3.17 -6.18
N GLY A 11 -2.57 -3.83 -5.13
CA GLY A 11 -1.43 -3.41 -4.33
C GLY A 11 -0.23 -4.32 -4.58
N LEU A 12 0.96 -3.72 -4.67
CA LEU A 12 2.23 -4.41 -4.86
C LEU A 12 3.08 -4.16 -3.61
N ASP A 13 3.37 -5.21 -2.83
CA ASP A 13 4.17 -5.08 -1.62
C ASP A 13 5.67 -4.98 -1.97
N GLY A 14 6.41 -4.13 -1.26
CA GLY A 14 7.85 -3.92 -1.48
C GLY A 14 8.21 -3.19 -2.77
N VAL A 15 7.27 -2.48 -3.41
CA VAL A 15 7.50 -1.83 -4.71
C VAL A 15 7.52 -0.29 -4.59
N PRO A 16 8.70 0.34 -4.53
CA PRO A 16 8.80 1.80 -4.44
C PRO A 16 8.50 2.48 -5.77
N PHE A 17 8.05 3.75 -5.71
CA PHE A 17 7.71 4.57 -6.89
C PHE A 17 8.82 4.62 -7.94
N GLY A 18 10.08 4.81 -7.52
CA GLY A 18 11.23 4.91 -8.43
C GLY A 18 11.45 3.65 -9.24
N MET A 19 11.27 2.47 -8.63
CA MET A 19 11.44 1.19 -9.31
C MET A 19 10.45 1.01 -10.47
N ILE A 20 9.17 1.33 -10.25
CA ILE A 20 8.15 1.28 -11.31
C ILE A 20 8.47 2.26 -12.44
N LYS A 21 8.90 3.49 -12.08
CA LYS A 21 9.28 4.50 -13.07
C LYS A 21 10.44 4.00 -13.94
N ASP A 22 11.50 3.52 -13.31
CA ASP A 22 12.70 3.07 -14.01
C ASP A 22 12.41 1.87 -14.91
N PHE A 23 11.62 0.89 -14.44
CA PHE A 23 11.24 -0.28 -15.24
C PHE A 23 10.30 0.05 -16.40
N ALA A 24 9.42 1.04 -16.25
CA ALA A 24 8.60 1.53 -17.35
C ALA A 24 9.47 2.23 -18.41
N GLU A 25 10.38 3.11 -17.99
CA GLU A 25 11.24 3.90 -18.90
C GLU A 25 12.28 3.05 -19.64
N THR A 26 12.78 1.99 -19.01
CA THR A 26 13.77 1.06 -19.60
C THR A 26 13.13 -0.05 -20.45
N GLY A 27 11.80 -0.07 -20.57
CA GLY A 27 11.07 -1.06 -21.38
C GLY A 27 10.93 -2.43 -20.73
N VAL A 28 11.30 -2.60 -19.45
CA VAL A 28 11.11 -3.85 -18.69
C VAL A 28 9.63 -4.10 -18.42
N MET A 29 8.85 -3.04 -18.17
CA MET A 29 7.41 -3.10 -17.90
C MET A 29 6.60 -2.30 -18.94
N PRO A 30 6.50 -2.77 -20.19
CA PRO A 30 5.86 -2.02 -21.28
C PRO A 30 4.36 -1.78 -21.05
N ASN A 31 3.64 -2.76 -20.49
CA ASN A 31 2.22 -2.60 -20.15
C ASN A 31 2.01 -1.56 -19.04
N THR A 32 2.92 -1.49 -18.07
CA THR A 32 2.87 -0.47 -17.01
C THR A 32 3.18 0.92 -17.58
N ALA A 33 4.13 1.02 -18.51
CA ALA A 33 4.40 2.27 -19.23
C ALA A 33 3.16 2.78 -19.98
N GLU A 34 2.42 1.89 -20.66
CA GLU A 34 1.15 2.24 -21.31
C GLU A 34 0.11 2.75 -20.28
N LEU A 35 -0.09 2.04 -19.18
CA LEU A 35 -1.01 2.46 -18.11
C LEU A 35 -0.64 3.82 -17.50
N ILE A 36 0.65 4.10 -17.31
CA ILE A 36 1.13 5.39 -16.82
C ILE A 36 0.78 6.51 -17.81
N SER A 37 0.96 6.28 -19.12
CA SER A 37 0.67 7.27 -20.17
C SER A 37 -0.82 7.60 -20.34
N GLN A 38 -1.70 6.64 -20.02
CA GLN A 38 -3.15 6.78 -20.14
C GLN A 38 -3.81 7.24 -18.82
N GLY A 39 -3.05 7.31 -17.73
CA GLY A 39 -3.56 7.49 -16.37
C GLY A 39 -2.80 8.52 -15.55
N ILE A 40 -2.87 8.37 -14.22
CA ILE A 40 -2.17 9.21 -13.26
C ILE A 40 -1.16 8.36 -12.51
N PHE A 41 0.11 8.74 -12.58
CA PHE A 41 1.19 8.12 -11.81
C PHE A 41 1.80 9.14 -10.85
N LYS A 42 1.58 8.95 -9.55
CA LYS A 42 1.97 9.92 -8.53
C LYS A 42 2.58 9.20 -7.32
N LYS A 43 3.68 9.76 -6.80
CA LYS A 43 4.28 9.32 -5.54
C LYS A 43 3.31 9.58 -4.38
N MET A 44 3.11 8.58 -3.53
CA MET A 44 2.27 8.65 -2.34
C MET A 44 3.09 8.43 -1.08
N ASN A 45 2.57 8.92 0.05
CA ASN A 45 3.12 8.60 1.38
C ASN A 45 2.51 7.29 1.87
N SER A 46 3.31 6.50 2.58
CA SER A 46 2.85 5.29 3.24
C SER A 46 2.05 5.60 4.52
N SER A 47 1.44 4.58 5.10
CA SER A 47 0.95 4.65 6.48
C SER A 47 2.12 4.85 7.45
N ILE A 48 1.83 5.42 8.63
CA ILE A 48 2.78 5.45 9.74
C ILE A 48 2.17 4.62 10.88
N PRO A 49 2.79 3.50 11.30
CA PRO A 49 4.08 2.95 10.85
C PRO A 49 4.09 2.37 9.42
N GLU A 50 5.28 2.35 8.78
CA GLU A 50 5.50 1.81 7.43
C GLU A 50 5.63 0.27 7.43
N VAL A 51 4.63 -0.42 7.98
CA VAL A 51 4.60 -1.89 8.08
C VAL A 51 3.44 -2.44 7.25
N SER A 52 3.64 -3.57 6.56
CA SER A 52 2.64 -4.14 5.65
C SER A 52 1.27 -4.34 6.31
N SER A 53 1.20 -4.86 7.54
CA SER A 53 -0.10 -5.03 8.24
C SER A 53 -0.86 -3.73 8.43
N VAL A 54 -0.14 -2.64 8.70
CA VAL A 54 -0.69 -1.30 8.88
C VAL A 54 -1.18 -0.74 7.54
N ALA A 55 -0.33 -0.78 6.51
CA ALA A 55 -0.64 -0.24 5.19
C ALA A 55 -1.84 -0.95 4.54
N TRP A 56 -1.87 -2.27 4.56
CA TRP A 56 -2.99 -3.05 4.00
C TRP A 56 -4.30 -2.80 4.74
N SER A 57 -4.25 -2.71 6.06
CA SER A 57 -5.44 -2.39 6.87
C SER A 57 -5.97 -0.99 6.56
N SER A 58 -5.08 -0.01 6.39
CA SER A 58 -5.45 1.35 5.98
C SER A 58 -6.09 1.37 4.59
N ILE A 59 -5.56 0.61 3.61
CA ILE A 59 -6.14 0.51 2.26
C ILE A 59 -7.55 -0.08 2.28
N ILE A 60 -7.76 -1.17 3.03
CA ILE A 60 -9.03 -1.91 3.06
C ILE A 60 -10.11 -1.13 3.82
N THR A 61 -9.75 -0.50 4.94
CA THR A 61 -10.71 0.18 5.81
C THR A 61 -10.94 1.63 5.40
N GLY A 62 -10.00 2.26 4.68
CA GLY A 62 -9.99 3.69 4.44
C GLY A 62 -9.75 4.53 5.71
N GLN A 63 -9.28 3.91 6.78
CA GLN A 63 -9.02 4.54 8.08
C GLN A 63 -7.52 4.63 8.36
N ASN A 64 -7.12 5.55 9.23
CA ASN A 64 -5.73 5.62 9.69
C ASN A 64 -5.46 4.62 10.85
N PRO A 65 -4.19 4.37 11.21
CA PRO A 65 -3.83 3.38 12.23
C PRO A 65 -4.44 3.63 13.61
N GLY A 66 -4.62 4.89 14.01
CA GLY A 66 -5.28 5.25 15.27
C GLY A 66 -6.78 4.89 15.28
N GLN A 67 -7.40 4.73 14.11
CA GLN A 67 -8.81 4.37 13.97
C GLN A 67 -9.02 2.85 13.82
N HIS A 68 -8.19 2.18 13.02
CA HIS A 68 -8.31 0.72 12.84
C HIS A 68 -7.51 -0.10 13.87
N GLY A 69 -6.64 0.52 14.67
CA GLY A 69 -5.96 -0.08 15.83
C GLY A 69 -4.83 -1.06 15.50
N ILE A 70 -4.36 -1.11 14.25
CA ILE A 70 -3.29 -2.04 13.84
C ILE A 70 -2.02 -1.21 13.65
N PHE A 71 -0.97 -1.56 14.39
CA PHE A 71 0.30 -0.82 14.41
C PHE A 71 1.51 -1.66 13.98
N GLY A 72 1.33 -2.97 13.74
CA GLY A 72 2.40 -3.88 13.37
C GLY A 72 1.94 -5.33 13.50
N PHE A 73 2.88 -6.22 13.82
CA PHE A 73 2.63 -7.63 14.13
C PHE A 73 2.96 -7.98 15.58
N THR A 74 3.30 -6.97 16.39
CA THR A 74 3.73 -7.13 17.77
C THR A 74 3.05 -6.10 18.64
N ASP A 75 2.67 -6.53 19.83
CA ASP A 75 2.15 -5.70 20.91
C ASP A 75 3.12 -5.67 22.10
N LEU A 76 3.00 -4.66 22.94
CA LEU A 76 3.68 -4.63 24.24
C LEU A 76 2.88 -5.47 25.24
N ALA A 77 3.57 -6.40 25.92
CA ALA A 77 2.95 -7.14 27.01
C ALA A 77 2.63 -6.18 28.17
N PRO A 78 1.45 -6.32 28.81
CA PRO A 78 1.03 -5.45 29.91
C PRO A 78 2.10 -5.31 30.99
N ASP A 79 2.26 -4.09 31.49
CA ASP A 79 3.21 -3.73 32.55
C ASP A 79 4.68 -4.10 32.25
N SER A 80 5.05 -4.21 30.96
CA SER A 80 6.41 -4.56 30.55
C SER A 80 6.81 -3.91 29.23
N TYR A 81 8.10 -3.98 28.91
CA TYR A 81 8.64 -3.66 27.57
C TYR A 81 8.85 -4.91 26.70
N GLN A 82 8.27 -6.05 27.09
CA GLN A 82 8.38 -7.27 26.30
C GLN A 82 7.44 -7.21 25.11
N LEU A 83 7.94 -7.58 23.93
CA LEU A 83 7.12 -7.71 22.74
C LEU A 83 6.46 -9.08 22.70
N LYS A 84 5.17 -9.11 22.37
CA LYS A 84 4.41 -10.33 22.07
C LYS A 84 3.96 -10.24 20.62
N VAL A 85 4.09 -11.34 19.87
CA VAL A 85 3.49 -11.44 18.53
C VAL A 85 1.97 -11.49 18.68
N SER A 86 1.28 -10.61 17.96
CA SER A 86 -0.18 -10.46 17.97
C SER A 86 -0.89 -11.71 17.47
#